data_AF-A0AAD3MY46-F1
#
_entry.id   AF-A0AAD3MY46-F1
#
_cell.length_a   1.000
_cell.length_b   1.000
_cell.length_c   1.000
_cell.angle_alpha   90.00
_cell.angle_beta   90.00
_cell.angle_gamma   90.00
#
_symmetry.space_group_name_H-M   'P 1'
#
loop_
_entity.id
_entity.type
_entity.pdbx_description
1 polymer ?
#
loop_
_entity_poly.entity_id
_entity_poly.type
_entity_poly.pdbx_seq_one_letter_code
_entity_poly.pdbx_strand_id
1 'polypeptide(L)'
;MSVIPQSQRVAGVFMIPEGGQYTLNFTAARAACLYLNVTIATKDQMERAVLRGLETCRYGWIAEKIAVIPRLISEEKCGKGNTGLVLWYARAESKFGAYCFSASAVPTALIILAVILLLLTAAGAVWYYKLNIFTFWSLGQQKDDTETEMWKHTDSEMDLHSQHGAEEDDEYDESDRKYSSDITLCVNPNIKTHSLE
;
A
#
# COMPACT_ATOMS: atom_id res chain seq x y z
N MET A 1 21.13 -15.90 32.74
CA MET A 1 19.98 -15.26 32.08
C MET A 1 20.02 -15.63 30.61
N SER A 2 19.30 -16.66 30.19
CA SER A 2 19.21 -16.99 28.76
C SER A 2 18.37 -15.91 28.08
N VAL A 3 19.02 -15.10 27.23
CA VAL A 3 18.33 -14.23 26.28
C VAL A 3 17.49 -15.15 25.42
N ILE A 4 16.18 -15.20 25.66
CA ILE A 4 15.25 -15.87 24.74
C ILE A 4 15.29 -15.00 23.48
N PRO A 5 15.82 -15.48 22.35
CA PRO A 5 15.87 -14.69 21.14
C PRO A 5 14.42 -14.38 20.76
N GLN A 6 14.09 -13.08 20.72
CA GLN A 6 12.80 -12.60 20.24
C GLN A 6 12.54 -13.29 18.89
N SER A 7 11.44 -14.03 18.77
CA SER A 7 11.11 -14.81 17.58
C SER A 7 11.25 -13.91 16.35
N GLN A 8 12.19 -14.23 15.45
CA GLN A 8 12.41 -13.43 14.25
C GLN A 8 11.10 -13.37 13.45
N ARG A 9 10.59 -12.14 13.25
CA ARG A 9 9.41 -11.91 12.42
C ARG A 9 9.82 -12.05 10.96
N VAL A 10 9.27 -13.03 10.26
CA VAL A 10 9.55 -13.26 8.83
C VAL A 10 8.29 -12.93 8.04
N ALA A 11 8.38 -11.94 7.15
CA ALA A 11 7.22 -11.41 6.41
C ALA A 11 6.03 -11.05 7.33
N GLY A 12 6.31 -10.53 8.54
CA GLY A 12 5.30 -10.17 9.54
C GLY A 12 4.79 -11.33 10.40
N VAL A 13 5.16 -12.57 10.10
CA VAL A 13 4.75 -13.77 10.83
C VAL A 13 5.73 -14.09 11.97
N PHE A 14 5.19 -14.48 13.13
CA PHE A 14 5.94 -15.00 14.27
C PHE A 14 5.11 -16.03 15.05
N MET A 15 5.76 -16.84 15.89
CA MET A 15 5.10 -17.89 16.69
C MET A 15 4.96 -17.48 18.16
N ILE A 16 3.84 -17.86 18.80
CA ILE A 16 3.65 -17.81 20.25
C ILE A 16 3.17 -19.15 20.84
N PRO A 17 3.54 -19.51 22.08
CA PRO A 17 4.64 -18.91 22.84
C PRO A 17 5.99 -19.14 22.13
N GLU A 18 6.92 -18.22 22.32
CA GLU A 18 8.30 -18.34 21.82
C GLU A 18 9.00 -19.48 22.58
N GLY A 19 9.19 -20.61 21.91
CA GLY A 19 9.64 -21.84 22.56
C GLY A 19 8.62 -22.44 23.55
N GLY A 20 9.06 -23.42 24.34
CA GLY A 20 8.25 -24.05 25.38
C GLY A 20 7.22 -25.07 24.90
N GLN A 21 6.24 -25.37 25.76
CA GLN A 21 5.24 -26.41 25.55
C GLN A 21 4.06 -25.95 24.67
N TYR A 22 3.39 -26.93 24.08
CA TYR A 22 2.13 -26.70 23.37
C TYR A 22 0.97 -26.53 24.36
N THR A 23 0.48 -25.29 24.48
CA THR A 23 -0.55 -24.94 25.48
C THR A 23 -1.83 -24.39 24.86
N LEU A 24 -1.82 -24.03 23.58
CA LEU A 24 -2.91 -23.30 22.94
C LEU A 24 -3.75 -24.23 22.06
N ASN A 25 -5.05 -24.34 22.37
CA ASN A 25 -6.04 -24.85 21.42
C ASN A 25 -6.38 -23.76 20.39
N PHE A 26 -7.17 -24.06 19.34
CA PHE A 26 -7.42 -23.08 18.28
C PHE A 26 -8.04 -21.76 18.79
N THR A 27 -9.04 -21.84 19.66
CA THR A 27 -9.72 -20.67 20.22
C THR A 27 -8.76 -19.82 21.05
N ALA A 28 -7.95 -20.47 21.91
CA ALA A 28 -6.94 -19.81 22.72
C ALA A 28 -5.82 -19.22 21.86
N ALA A 29 -5.41 -19.90 20.79
CA ALA A 29 -4.41 -19.42 19.84
C ALA A 29 -4.86 -18.12 19.16
N ARG A 30 -6.10 -18.09 18.66
CA ARG A 30 -6.68 -16.87 18.07
C ARG A 30 -6.77 -15.74 19.09
N ALA A 31 -7.25 -16.02 20.30
CA ALA A 31 -7.32 -15.04 21.38
C ALA A 31 -5.94 -14.50 21.79
N ALA A 32 -4.92 -15.36 21.82
CA ALA A 32 -3.56 -14.98 22.18
C ALA A 32 -2.93 -14.04 21.15
N CYS A 33 -3.15 -14.26 19.84
CA CYS A 33 -2.72 -13.29 18.83
C CYS A 33 -3.45 -11.94 18.99
N LEU A 34 -4.77 -11.97 19.22
CA LEU A 34 -5.56 -10.75 19.42
C LEU A 34 -5.13 -9.97 20.66
N TYR A 35 -4.76 -10.65 21.75
CA TYR A 35 -4.23 -10.03 22.96
C TYR A 35 -2.94 -9.23 22.70
N LEU A 36 -2.16 -9.64 21.69
CA LEU A 36 -0.95 -8.95 21.24
C LEU A 36 -1.24 -7.87 20.18
N ASN A 37 -2.50 -7.50 19.97
CA ASN A 37 -2.96 -6.56 18.92
C ASN A 37 -2.52 -6.98 17.50
N VAL A 38 -2.42 -8.29 17.27
CA VAL A 38 -2.12 -8.86 15.95
C VAL A 38 -3.19 -9.87 15.56
N THR A 39 -3.14 -10.32 14.31
CA THR A 39 -4.08 -11.33 13.81
C THR A 39 -3.45 -12.71 13.86
N ILE A 40 -4.25 -13.77 13.91
CA ILE A 40 -3.75 -15.12 13.62
C ILE A 40 -3.35 -15.17 12.14
N ALA A 41 -2.18 -15.73 11.83
CA ALA A 41 -1.68 -15.75 10.47
C ALA A 41 -2.58 -16.60 9.57
N THR A 42 -2.82 -16.13 8.36
CA THR A 42 -3.51 -16.88 7.28
C THR A 42 -2.53 -17.79 6.55
N LYS A 43 -3.04 -18.78 5.82
CA LYS A 43 -2.25 -19.67 4.98
C LYS A 43 -1.37 -18.90 4.00
N ASP A 44 -1.93 -17.90 3.30
CA ASP A 44 -1.17 -17.10 2.33
C ASP A 44 -0.02 -16.31 2.98
N GLN A 45 -0.25 -15.78 4.19
CA GLN A 45 0.80 -15.09 4.96
C GLN A 45 1.90 -16.07 5.38
N MET A 46 1.54 -17.28 5.79
CA MET A 46 2.48 -18.33 6.14
C MET A 46 3.30 -18.80 4.94
N GLU A 47 2.68 -19.05 3.78
CA GLU A 47 3.37 -19.45 2.55
C GLU A 47 4.38 -18.36 2.13
N ARG A 48 3.98 -17.08 2.16
CA ARG A 48 4.90 -15.96 1.93
C ARG A 48 6.04 -15.92 2.95
N ALA A 49 5.78 -16.21 4.22
CA ALA A 49 6.81 -16.24 5.24
C ALA A 49 7.80 -17.38 5.00
N VAL A 50 7.34 -18.57 4.61
CA VAL A 50 8.21 -19.70 4.23
C VAL A 50 9.10 -19.32 3.04
N LEU A 51 8.54 -18.71 1.99
CA LEU A 51 9.32 -18.21 0.84
C LEU A 51 10.38 -17.18 1.25
N ARG A 52 10.18 -16.47 2.37
CA ARG A 52 11.11 -15.49 2.93
C ARG A 52 12.04 -16.07 4.00
N GLY A 53 12.07 -17.39 4.16
CA GLY A 53 12.99 -18.09 5.06
C GLY A 53 12.43 -18.44 6.43
N LEU A 54 11.10 -18.44 6.62
CA LEU A 54 10.51 -18.92 7.88
C LEU A 54 10.63 -20.45 7.94
N GLU A 55 11.33 -20.95 8.95
CA GLU A 55 11.44 -22.37 9.26
C GLU A 55 11.28 -22.60 10.76
N THR A 56 10.48 -23.61 11.13
CA THR A 56 10.42 -24.10 12.51
C THR A 56 10.31 -25.62 12.52
N CYS A 57 10.48 -26.23 13.70
CA CYS A 57 10.10 -27.62 13.96
C CYS A 57 8.96 -27.66 14.98
N ARG A 58 7.97 -26.76 14.84
CA ARG A 58 6.85 -26.66 15.78
C ARG A 58 5.52 -26.49 15.06
N TYR A 59 4.53 -27.23 15.53
CA TYR A 59 3.15 -27.11 15.10
C TYR A 59 2.56 -25.81 15.66
N GLY A 60 1.89 -25.04 14.81
CA GLY A 60 1.17 -23.84 15.22
C GLY A 60 -0.14 -23.67 14.47
N TRP A 61 -1.16 -23.18 15.16
CA TRP A 61 -2.47 -22.85 14.59
C TRP A 61 -2.38 -21.65 13.64
N ILE A 62 -3.15 -21.71 12.55
CA ILE A 62 -3.39 -20.62 11.60
C ILE A 62 -4.90 -20.35 11.44
N ALA A 63 -5.25 -19.26 10.76
CA ALA A 63 -6.63 -18.74 10.65
C ALA A 63 -7.65 -19.78 10.15
N GLU A 64 -7.21 -20.69 9.27
CA GLU A 64 -7.99 -21.74 8.62
C GLU A 64 -8.32 -22.91 9.56
N LYS A 65 -8.07 -22.79 10.87
CA LYS A 65 -8.31 -23.83 11.88
C LYS A 65 -7.56 -25.13 11.59
N ILE A 66 -6.36 -25.00 11.04
CA ILE A 66 -5.42 -26.10 10.83
C ILE A 66 -4.11 -25.77 11.54
N ALA A 67 -3.37 -26.80 11.95
CA ALA A 67 -2.01 -26.62 12.43
C ALA A 67 -1.05 -26.76 11.25
N VAL A 68 0.07 -26.06 11.30
CA VAL A 68 1.10 -26.12 10.24
C VAL A 68 2.50 -26.17 10.81
N ILE A 69 3.45 -26.68 10.02
CA ILE A 69 4.89 -26.58 10.26
C ILE A 69 5.56 -26.02 8.99
N PRO A 70 6.16 -24.82 9.04
CA PRO A 70 6.99 -24.27 7.97
C PRO A 70 8.36 -24.96 7.96
N ARG A 71 8.72 -25.60 6.84
CA ARG A 71 9.99 -26.33 6.64
C ARG A 71 10.69 -25.82 5.39
N LEU A 72 11.98 -25.50 5.50
CA LEU A 72 12.81 -25.21 4.33
C LEU A 72 13.63 -26.42 3.94
N ILE A 73 14.09 -27.17 4.94
CA ILE A 73 14.91 -28.36 4.78
C ILE A 73 14.09 -29.59 5.16
N SER A 74 14.21 -30.64 4.33
CA SER A 74 13.59 -31.94 4.59
C SER A 74 14.18 -32.55 5.86
N GLU A 75 13.32 -32.91 6.81
CA GLU A 75 13.72 -33.53 8.08
C GLU A 75 12.61 -34.48 8.54
N GLU A 76 12.94 -35.75 8.78
CA GLU A 76 11.96 -36.77 9.16
C GLU A 76 11.31 -36.45 10.51
N LYS A 77 12.09 -35.93 11.46
CA LYS A 77 11.59 -35.55 12.79
C LYS A 77 10.69 -34.30 12.75
N CYS A 78 10.77 -33.50 11.70
CA CYS A 78 10.13 -32.19 11.59
C CYS A 78 9.38 -32.09 10.25
N GLY A 79 8.08 -32.35 10.27
CA GLY A 79 7.27 -32.32 9.05
C GLY A 79 7.32 -33.59 8.20
N LYS A 80 7.82 -34.71 8.75
CA LYS A 80 7.85 -36.04 8.10
C LYS A 80 8.55 -36.02 6.73
N GLY A 81 9.70 -35.34 6.66
CA GLY A 81 10.49 -35.21 5.43
C GLY A 81 9.94 -34.21 4.40
N ASN A 82 8.77 -33.60 4.63
CA ASN A 82 8.18 -32.63 3.70
C ASN A 82 8.76 -31.22 3.89
N THR A 83 8.84 -30.45 2.80
CA THR A 83 9.24 -29.04 2.78
C THR A 83 8.06 -28.13 2.43
N GLY A 84 8.23 -26.81 2.58
CA GLY A 84 7.19 -25.82 2.40
C GLY A 84 6.33 -25.65 3.65
N LEU A 85 5.07 -25.25 3.45
CA LEU A 85 4.10 -25.14 4.54
C LEU A 85 3.40 -26.50 4.75
N VAL A 86 3.95 -27.33 5.63
CA VAL A 86 3.42 -28.67 5.90
C VAL A 86 2.14 -28.57 6.72
N LEU A 87 1.02 -29.05 6.16
CA LEU A 87 -0.29 -29.02 6.82
C LEU A 87 -0.46 -30.18 7.80
N TRP A 88 -1.09 -29.90 8.93
CA TRP A 88 -1.42 -30.88 9.97
C TRP A 88 -2.86 -30.71 10.43
N TYR A 89 -3.72 -31.62 9.97
CA TYR A 89 -5.13 -31.65 10.35
C TYR A 89 -5.27 -32.23 11.76
N ALA A 90 -5.73 -31.40 12.69
CA ALA A 90 -5.93 -31.75 14.09
C ALA A 90 -7.29 -31.24 14.57
N ARG A 91 -7.79 -31.83 15.64
CA ARG A 91 -9.02 -31.37 16.30
C ARG A 91 -8.78 -30.00 16.94
N ALA A 92 -9.80 -29.16 17.00
CA ALA A 92 -9.66 -27.78 17.48
C ALA A 92 -9.19 -27.70 18.96
N GLU A 93 -9.40 -28.77 19.72
CA GLU A 93 -9.01 -28.92 21.13
C GLU A 93 -7.54 -29.35 21.30
N SER A 94 -6.87 -29.78 20.22
CA SER A 94 -5.45 -30.13 20.24
C SER A 94 -4.60 -28.92 20.61
N LYS A 95 -3.57 -29.15 21.43
CA LYS A 95 -2.69 -28.08 21.90
C LYS A 95 -1.49 -27.96 20.98
N PHE A 96 -1.23 -26.74 20.50
CA PHE A 96 -0.06 -26.34 19.71
C PHE A 96 0.40 -24.94 20.12
N GLY A 97 1.31 -24.33 19.34
CA GLY A 97 1.51 -22.88 19.35
C GLY A 97 0.49 -22.18 18.45
N ALA A 98 0.69 -20.89 18.22
CA ALA A 98 -0.06 -20.07 17.26
C ALA A 98 0.91 -19.29 16.38
N TYR A 99 0.68 -19.26 15.08
CA TYR A 99 1.34 -18.30 14.21
C TYR A 99 0.49 -17.04 14.16
N CYS A 100 1.09 -15.91 14.51
CA CYS A 100 0.46 -14.61 14.45
C CYS A 100 1.09 -13.78 13.33
N PHE A 101 0.31 -12.86 12.78
CA PHE A 101 0.71 -11.95 11.73
C PHE A 101 0.53 -10.50 12.19
N SER A 102 1.65 -9.78 12.20
CA SER A 102 1.71 -8.34 12.30
C SER A 102 1.90 -7.77 10.90
N ALA A 103 0.97 -6.95 10.44
CA ALA A 103 1.24 -6.11 9.27
C ALA A 103 2.50 -5.29 9.56
N SER A 104 3.44 -5.27 8.62
CA SER A 104 4.62 -4.43 8.72
C SER A 104 4.15 -2.98 8.68
N ALA A 105 4.10 -2.33 9.84
CA ALA A 105 3.99 -0.89 9.89
C ALA A 105 5.26 -0.35 9.20
N VAL A 106 5.08 0.30 8.04
CA VAL A 106 6.09 1.25 7.55
C VAL A 106 6.48 2.08 8.78
N PRO A 107 7.78 2.25 9.10
CA PRO A 107 8.15 3.04 10.27
C PRO A 107 7.40 4.35 10.13
N THR A 108 6.52 4.66 11.08
CA THR A 108 5.74 5.91 11.07
C THR A 108 6.68 7.11 10.91
N ALA A 109 7.92 6.96 11.37
CA ALA A 109 9.06 7.80 11.07
C ALA A 109 9.25 8.15 9.59
N LEU A 110 9.14 7.21 8.63
CA LEU A 110 9.29 7.51 7.20
C LEU A 110 8.16 8.38 6.66
N ILE A 111 6.93 8.15 7.13
CA ILE A 111 5.78 8.98 6.75
C ILE A 111 5.96 10.39 7.32
N ILE A 112 6.34 10.51 8.59
CA ILE A 112 6.62 11.79 9.25
C ILE A 112 7.75 12.52 8.53
N LEU A 113 8.85 11.84 8.19
CA LEU A 113 9.97 12.42 7.46
C LEU A 113 9.54 12.93 6.08
N ALA A 114 8.75 12.16 5.33
CA ALA A 114 8.21 12.59 4.04
C ALA A 114 7.36 13.86 4.17
N VAL A 115 6.49 13.92 5.19
CA VAL A 115 5.65 15.10 5.46
C VAL A 115 6.51 16.32 5.83
N ILE A 116 7.52 16.16 6.68
CA ILE A 116 8.43 17.27 7.06
C ILE A 116 9.17 17.80 5.83
N LEU A 117 9.69 16.92 4.96
CA LEU A 117 10.36 17.34 3.73
C LEU A 117 9.43 18.08 2.78
N LEU A 118 8.17 17.65 2.65
CA LEU A 118 7.16 18.36 1.86
C LEU A 118 6.87 19.75 2.42
N LEU A 119 6.78 19.89 3.75
CA LEU A 119 6.55 21.20 4.38
C LEU A 119 7.76 22.14 4.23
N LEU A 120 8.98 21.63 4.36
CA LEU A 120 10.20 22.43 4.20
C LEU A 120 10.41 22.90 2.76
N THR A 121 10.09 22.07 1.77
CA THR A 121 10.19 22.44 0.34
C THR A 121 9.13 23.48 -0.04
N ALA A 122 7.89 23.35 0.46
CA ALA A 122 6.85 24.35 0.24
C ALA A 122 7.19 25.70 0.89
N ALA A 123 7.63 25.70 2.16
CA ALA A 123 8.04 26.91 2.85
C ALA A 123 9.28 27.56 2.21
N GLY A 124 10.26 26.73 1.80
CA GLY A 124 11.45 27.16 1.08
C GLY A 124 11.14 27.78 -0.27
N ALA A 125 10.23 27.20 -1.05
CA ALA A 125 9.79 27.75 -2.33
C ALA A 125 9.10 29.11 -2.13
N VAL A 126 8.16 29.24 -1.19
CA VAL A 126 7.48 30.51 -0.88
C VAL A 126 8.48 31.59 -0.46
N TRP A 127 9.43 31.25 0.41
CA TRP A 127 10.48 32.18 0.83
C TRP A 127 11.42 32.58 -0.31
N TYR A 128 11.81 31.62 -1.16
CA TYR A 128 12.63 31.84 -2.34
C TYR A 128 11.95 32.76 -3.36
N TYR A 129 10.68 32.53 -3.67
CA TYR A 129 9.90 33.41 -4.55
C TYR A 129 9.71 34.80 -3.94
N LYS A 130 9.51 34.91 -2.63
CA LYS A 130 9.38 36.20 -1.94
C LYS A 130 10.69 37.01 -1.95
N LEU A 131 11.84 36.35 -1.78
CA LEU A 131 13.15 37.02 -1.81
C LEU A 131 13.60 37.36 -3.22
N ASN A 132 13.39 36.47 -4.20
CA ASN A 132 13.81 36.69 -5.59
C ASN A 132 12.98 37.76 -6.31
N ILE A 133 11.67 37.86 -6.00
CA ILE A 133 10.82 38.97 -6.48
C ILE A 133 11.32 40.30 -5.91
N PHE A 134 11.74 40.35 -4.65
CA PHE A 134 12.21 41.60 -4.04
C PHE A 134 13.53 42.09 -4.62
N THR A 135 14.42 41.19 -5.07
CA THR A 135 15.69 41.55 -5.72
C THR A 135 15.54 42.03 -7.17
N PHE A 136 14.49 41.63 -7.89
CA PHE A 136 14.26 42.07 -9.28
C PHE A 136 13.61 43.45 -9.36
N TRP A 137 12.77 43.81 -8.39
CA TRP A 137 12.08 45.11 -8.35
C TRP A 137 12.94 46.25 -7.76
N SER A 138 14.11 45.96 -7.17
CA SER A 138 14.98 47.01 -6.61
C SER A 138 15.95 47.65 -7.62
N LEU A 139 15.94 47.23 -8.90
CA LEU A 139 16.80 47.80 -9.96
C LEU A 139 15.98 48.31 -11.17
N GLY A 140 14.71 48.70 -10.96
CA GLY A 140 13.81 49.05 -12.06
C GLY A 140 12.80 50.18 -11.84
N GLN A 141 12.82 50.91 -10.71
CA GLN A 141 11.91 52.05 -10.49
C GLN A 141 12.66 53.36 -10.24
N GLN A 142 13.33 53.87 -11.28
CA GLN A 142 13.63 55.31 -11.34
C GLN A 142 13.10 55.91 -12.65
N LYS A 143 11.78 55.86 -12.77
CA LYS A 143 10.89 56.68 -13.61
C LYS A 143 9.49 56.17 -13.25
N ASP A 144 8.54 56.98 -12.79
CA ASP A 144 8.05 58.17 -13.45
C ASP A 144 7.57 59.24 -12.45
N ASP A 145 7.75 60.49 -12.88
CA ASP A 145 7.25 61.68 -12.22
C ASP A 145 5.72 61.75 -12.26
N THR A 146 5.20 62.37 -11.22
CA THR A 146 3.84 62.88 -11.03
C THR A 146 3.22 63.50 -12.30
N GLU A 147 2.07 62.97 -12.74
CA GLU A 147 0.89 63.78 -13.09
C GLU A 147 -0.36 62.88 -13.18
N THR A 148 -1.24 62.98 -12.18
CA THR A 148 -2.63 62.52 -12.30
C THR A 148 -3.44 63.62 -12.97
N GLU A 149 -3.87 63.42 -14.21
CA GLU A 149 -5.04 64.12 -14.74
C GLU A 149 -5.95 63.12 -15.46
N MET A 150 -7.18 63.13 -14.97
CA MET A 150 -8.31 62.30 -15.30
C MET A 150 -9.03 62.91 -16.50
N TRP A 151 -9.13 62.19 -17.62
CA TRP A 151 -10.11 62.53 -18.64
C TRP A 151 -10.93 61.30 -19.01
N LYS A 152 -12.11 61.24 -18.41
CA LYS A 152 -13.25 60.55 -19.00
C LYS A 152 -13.60 61.29 -20.29
N HIS A 153 -13.64 60.59 -21.41
CA HIS A 153 -14.70 60.80 -22.38
C HIS A 153 -14.84 59.57 -23.30
N THR A 154 -15.99 58.95 -23.17
CA THR A 154 -16.57 57.95 -24.07
C THR A 154 -16.91 58.60 -25.41
N ASP A 155 -16.69 57.91 -26.53
CA ASP A 155 -17.74 57.48 -27.48
C ASP A 155 -17.22 57.28 -28.91
N SER A 156 -17.60 56.12 -29.51
CA SER A 156 -17.83 55.82 -30.94
C SER A 156 -16.62 55.92 -31.91
N GLU A 157 -16.40 55.11 -32.95
CA GLU A 157 -17.18 54.18 -33.77
C GLU A 157 -16.15 53.34 -34.58
N MET A 158 -16.55 52.15 -35.03
CA MET A 158 -15.96 51.20 -36.00
C MET A 158 -15.01 51.75 -37.09
N ASP A 159 -13.94 51.01 -37.42
CA ASP A 159 -13.93 50.14 -38.64
C ASP A 159 -12.63 49.31 -38.80
N LEU A 160 -12.83 48.16 -39.46
CA LEU A 160 -11.95 47.03 -39.74
C LEU A 160 -10.56 47.33 -40.35
N HIS A 161 -9.56 46.51 -39.99
CA HIS A 161 -8.93 45.57 -40.94
C HIS A 161 -8.01 44.52 -40.26
N SER A 162 -8.40 43.25 -40.43
CA SER A 162 -7.60 42.05 -40.73
C SER A 162 -6.31 41.69 -39.95
N GLN A 163 -6.44 40.67 -39.10
CA GLN A 163 -6.01 39.27 -39.36
C GLN A 163 -4.57 38.83 -39.05
N HIS A 164 -4.39 38.18 -37.89
CA HIS A 164 -3.88 36.80 -37.68
C HIS A 164 -3.79 36.58 -36.15
N GLY A 165 -4.65 35.76 -35.52
CA GLY A 165 -4.52 34.28 -35.41
C GLY A 165 -3.64 33.93 -34.20
N ALA A 166 -4.04 33.21 -33.15
CA ALA A 166 -5.22 32.38 -32.92
C ALA A 166 -5.65 32.41 -31.43
N GLU A 167 -6.97 32.40 -31.29
CA GLU A 167 -7.87 32.26 -30.14
C GLU A 167 -7.73 30.88 -29.43
N GLU A 168 -7.78 30.77 -28.08
CA GLU A 168 -9.00 30.74 -27.20
C GLU A 168 -9.67 29.33 -27.30
N ASP A 169 -10.24 28.65 -26.29
CA ASP A 169 -11.03 29.04 -25.12
C ASP A 169 -11.24 27.84 -24.16
N ASP A 170 -11.32 28.14 -22.87
CA ASP A 170 -12.46 28.02 -21.94
C ASP A 170 -13.47 26.85 -22.00
N GLU A 171 -13.68 26.31 -20.78
CA GLU A 171 -14.93 26.13 -20.03
C GLU A 171 -16.16 25.36 -20.60
N TYR A 172 -16.87 24.73 -19.64
CA TYR A 172 -18.00 23.80 -19.73
C TYR A 172 -19.26 24.36 -20.46
N ASP A 173 -19.98 23.53 -21.24
CA ASP A 173 -21.26 22.93 -20.79
C ASP A 173 -21.81 21.81 -21.73
N GLU A 174 -22.64 20.99 -21.11
CA GLU A 174 -23.56 19.91 -21.50
C GLU A 174 -24.06 19.79 -22.96
N SER A 175 -24.06 18.56 -23.52
CA SER A 175 -25.11 18.07 -24.43
C SER A 175 -24.98 16.56 -24.75
N ASP A 176 -25.77 15.76 -24.04
CA ASP A 176 -26.72 14.78 -24.58
C ASP A 176 -26.36 13.82 -25.76
N ARG A 177 -26.49 12.51 -25.43
CA ARG A 177 -26.76 11.32 -26.29
C ARG A 177 -25.60 10.71 -27.09
N LYS A 178 -25.19 9.49 -26.70
CA LYS A 178 -25.78 8.22 -27.18
C LYS A 178 -25.02 7.02 -26.61
N TYR A 179 -25.73 6.22 -25.82
CA TYR A 179 -25.33 4.89 -25.36
C TYR A 179 -25.01 3.99 -26.57
N SER A 180 -23.80 3.43 -26.61
CA SER A 180 -23.48 2.24 -27.43
C SER A 180 -22.45 1.40 -26.69
N SER A 181 -22.97 0.40 -25.99
CA SER A 181 -22.24 -0.66 -25.33
C SER A 181 -21.82 -1.71 -26.35
N ASP A 182 -20.52 -1.87 -26.61
CA ASP A 182 -20.00 -3.07 -27.26
C ASP A 182 -18.81 -3.61 -26.46
N ILE A 183 -19.14 -4.41 -25.45
CA ILE A 183 -18.21 -5.38 -24.84
C ILE A 183 -18.11 -6.54 -25.84
N THR A 184 -17.02 -6.56 -26.62
CA THR A 184 -16.71 -7.74 -27.42
C THR A 184 -16.17 -8.83 -26.49
N LEU A 185 -17.02 -9.83 -26.21
CA LEU A 185 -16.62 -11.07 -25.56
C LEU A 185 -15.79 -11.91 -26.53
N CYS A 186 -14.51 -12.10 -26.23
CA CYS A 186 -13.70 -13.13 -26.89
C CYS A 186 -14.16 -14.51 -26.40
N VAL A 187 -15.04 -15.17 -27.17
CA VAL A 187 -15.32 -16.59 -27.01
C VAL A 187 -14.21 -17.38 -27.72
N ASN A 188 -13.54 -18.25 -26.97
CA ASN A 188 -12.53 -19.16 -27.49
C ASN A 188 -13.22 -20.41 -28.09
N PRO A 189 -13.18 -20.65 -29.42
CA PRO A 189 -13.82 -21.82 -30.01
C PRO A 189 -12.78 -22.93 -30.17
N ASN A 190 -12.51 -23.67 -29.09
CA ASN A 190 -11.93 -25.02 -29.20
C ASN A 190 -12.28 -25.87 -27.98
N ILE A 191 -13.58 -26.13 -27.83
CA ILE A 191 -14.07 -27.27 -27.06
C ILE A 191 -14.27 -28.41 -28.07
N LYS A 192 -13.35 -29.38 -28.06
CA LYS A 192 -13.58 -30.69 -28.68
C LYS A 192 -14.04 -31.62 -27.56
N THR A 193 -15.35 -31.79 -27.44
CA THR A 193 -16.00 -32.83 -26.64
C THR A 193 -15.65 -34.19 -27.24
N HIS A 194 -14.91 -35.01 -26.50
CA HIS A 194 -14.89 -36.45 -26.69
C HIS A 194 -15.91 -37.05 -25.74
N SER A 195 -17.02 -37.55 -26.29
CA SER A 195 -17.92 -38.47 -25.60
C SER A 195 -17.78 -39.85 -26.25
N LEU A 196 -17.49 -40.83 -25.39
CA LEU A 196 -17.92 -42.23 -25.43
C LEU A 196 -17.59 -43.08 -26.67
N GLU A 197 -16.56 -43.92 -26.52
CA GLU A 197 -16.66 -45.39 -26.50
C GLU A 197 -15.77 -45.93 -25.39
#